data_AF-A0A6I1QUR3-F1
#
_entry.id   AF-A0A6I1QUR3-F1
#
_cell.length_a   1.000
_cell.length_b   1.000
_cell.length_c   1.000
_cell.angle_alpha   90.00
_cell.angle_beta   90.00
_cell.angle_gamma   90.00
#
_symmetry.space_group_name_H-M   'P 1'
#
loop_
_entity.id
_entity.type
_entity.pdbx_description
1 polymer ?
#
loop_
_entity_poly.entity_id
_entity_poly.type
_entity_poly.pdbx_seq_one_letter_code
_entity_poly.pdbx_strand_id
1 'polypeptide(L)'
;MWARVIEVMLGCWLTLSPFIFRHPPQQTAWWTNDLLSALLVITLALLSFWRPMERAHLALTGVGLWLISFAFLSAPHPTPPALQNDLVAGLLLLMFAIVPNEATLPPKLWREFYKLEIT
;
A
#
# COMPACT_ATOMS: atom_id res chain seq x y z
N MET A 1 9.88 10.20 3.77
CA MET A 1 8.95 10.16 2.60
C MET A 1 9.23 9.06 1.58
N TRP A 2 10.37 8.37 1.61
CA TRP A 2 10.67 7.30 0.65
C TRP A 2 9.64 6.15 0.67
N ALA A 3 9.11 5.80 1.86
CA ALA A 3 8.09 4.75 1.99
C ALA A 3 6.82 5.03 1.16
N ARG A 4 6.34 6.29 1.14
CA ARG A 4 5.16 6.68 0.35
C ARG A 4 5.41 6.57 -1.16
N VAL A 5 6.63 6.82 -1.60
CA VAL A 5 7.03 6.63 -3.01
C VAL A 5 6.96 5.15 -3.38
N ILE A 6 7.46 4.26 -2.52
CA ILE A 6 7.38 2.81 -2.75
C ILE A 6 5.94 2.34 -2.82
N GLU A 7 5.05 2.86 -1.99
CA GLU A 7 3.63 2.49 -2.03
C GLU A 7 2.97 2.94 -3.33
N VAL A 8 3.29 4.13 -3.84
CA VAL A 8 2.83 4.55 -5.19
C VAL A 8 3.37 3.59 -6.24
N MET A 9 4.65 3.19 -6.16
CA MET A 9 5.23 2.20 -7.08
C MET A 9 4.52 0.84 -6.98
N LEU A 10 4.15 0.40 -5.77
CA LEU A 10 3.36 -0.82 -5.54
C LEU A 10 1.95 -0.70 -6.13
N GLY A 11 1.30 0.47 -6.02
CA GLY A 11 0.03 0.73 -6.67
C GLY A 11 0.13 0.68 -8.20
N CYS A 12 1.19 1.26 -8.78
CA CYS A 12 1.47 1.13 -10.21
C CYS A 12 1.72 -0.34 -10.60
N TRP A 13 2.44 -1.10 -9.77
CA TRP A 13 2.67 -2.52 -9.98
C TRP A 13 1.35 -3.32 -9.99
N LEU A 14 0.45 -3.09 -9.03
CA LEU A 14 -0.88 -3.72 -8.98
C LEU A 14 -1.76 -3.34 -10.19
N THR A 15 -1.55 -2.17 -10.78
CA THR A 15 -2.24 -1.79 -12.02
C THR A 15 -1.74 -2.63 -13.21
N LEU A 16 -0.45 -2.97 -13.22
CA LEU A 16 0.19 -3.71 -14.30
C LEU A 16 0.08 -5.24 -14.15
N SER A 17 -0.06 -5.74 -12.92
CA SER A 17 -0.15 -7.18 -12.64
C SER A 17 -1.19 -7.94 -13.46
N PRO A 18 -2.45 -7.47 -13.66
CA PRO A 18 -3.43 -8.24 -14.41
C PRO A 18 -3.04 -8.46 -15.88
N PHE A 19 -2.29 -7.52 -16.47
CA PHE A 19 -1.78 -7.62 -17.84
C PHE A 19 -0.62 -8.62 -17.95
N ILE A 20 0.24 -8.69 -16.93
CA ILE A 20 1.39 -9.60 -16.89
C ILE A 20 0.92 -11.05 -16.68
N PHE A 21 0.03 -11.26 -15.71
CA PHE A 21 -0.47 -12.60 -15.37
C PHE A 21 -1.62 -13.08 -16.26
N ARG A 22 -2.09 -12.23 -17.18
CA ARG A 22 -3.15 -12.53 -18.16
C ARG A 22 -4.38 -13.16 -17.51
N HIS A 23 -4.98 -12.43 -16.56
CA HIS A 23 -6.17 -12.91 -15.85
C HIS A 23 -7.28 -13.28 -16.86
N PRO A 24 -7.91 -14.46 -16.71
CA PRO A 24 -8.99 -14.87 -17.60
C PRO A 24 -10.09 -13.80 -17.64
N PRO A 25 -10.57 -13.39 -18.82
CA PRO A 25 -11.59 -12.34 -18.92
C PRO A 25 -12.92 -12.75 -18.25
N GLN A 26 -13.15 -14.04 -18.04
CA GLN A 26 -14.29 -14.57 -17.29
C GLN A 26 -14.21 -14.28 -15.77
N GLN A 27 -13.05 -13.89 -15.24
CA GLN A 27 -12.84 -13.59 -13.82
C GLN A 27 -12.71 -12.08 -13.58
N THR A 28 -13.77 -11.36 -13.94
CA THR A 28 -13.90 -9.91 -13.73
C THR A 28 -13.67 -9.48 -12.27
N ALA A 29 -13.96 -10.35 -11.31
CA ALA A 29 -13.71 -10.10 -9.89
C ALA A 29 -12.22 -9.86 -9.59
N TRP A 30 -11.30 -10.62 -10.20
CA TRP A 30 -9.87 -10.48 -9.93
C TRP A 30 -9.32 -9.18 -10.52
N TRP A 31 -9.71 -8.86 -11.76
CA TRP A 31 -9.40 -7.57 -12.39
C TRP A 31 -9.89 -6.38 -11.57
N THR A 32 -11.13 -6.44 -11.10
CA THR A 32 -11.74 -5.35 -10.34
C THR A 32 -11.04 -5.18 -8.99
N ASN A 33 -10.69 -6.29 -8.33
CA ASN A 33 -9.94 -6.25 -7.07
C ASN A 33 -8.58 -5.56 -7.23
N ASP A 34 -7.81 -5.93 -8.24
CA ASP A 34 -6.44 -5.41 -8.44
C ASP A 34 -6.47 -3.92 -8.81
N LEU A 35 -7.34 -3.52 -9.73
CA LEU A 35 -7.47 -2.14 -10.16
C LEU A 35 -8.04 -1.24 -9.06
N LEU A 36 -9.03 -1.71 -8.30
CA LEU A 36 -9.59 -0.96 -7.18
C LEU A 36 -8.55 -0.80 -6.06
N SER A 37 -7.82 -1.87 -5.74
CA SER A 37 -6.77 -1.84 -4.73
C SER A 37 -5.63 -0.93 -5.17
N ALA A 38 -5.21 -0.99 -6.43
CA ALA A 38 -4.21 -0.09 -7.00
C ALA A 38 -4.63 1.38 -6.89
N LEU A 39 -5.87 1.70 -7.26
CA LEU A 39 -6.41 3.05 -7.17
C LEU A 39 -6.42 3.54 -5.73
N LEU A 40 -6.88 2.71 -4.78
CA LEU A 40 -6.87 3.03 -3.35
C LEU A 40 -5.45 3.25 -2.83
N VAL A 41 -4.49 2.40 -3.21
CA VAL A 41 -3.10 2.53 -2.78
C VAL A 41 -2.51 3.84 -3.28
N ILE A 42 -2.64 4.14 -4.57
CA ILE A 42 -2.08 5.35 -5.18
C ILE A 42 -2.73 6.60 -4.55
N THR A 43 -4.05 6.62 -4.43
CA THR A 43 -4.77 7.78 -3.89
C THR A 43 -4.43 8.03 -2.42
N LEU A 44 -4.40 6.99 -1.59
CA LEU A 44 -4.04 7.12 -0.16
C LEU A 44 -2.57 7.51 0.03
N ALA A 45 -1.66 6.95 -0.76
CA ALA A 45 -0.25 7.30 -0.71
C ALA A 45 -0.01 8.75 -1.14
N LEU A 46 -0.69 9.22 -2.20
CA LEU A 46 -0.63 10.62 -2.63
C LEU A 46 -1.26 11.56 -1.61
N LEU A 47 -2.41 11.19 -1.03
CA LEU A 47 -3.10 11.98 -0.02
C LEU A 47 -2.27 12.13 1.26
N SER A 48 -1.46 11.12 1.58
CA SER A 48 -0.55 11.14 2.73
C SER A 48 0.54 12.22 2.63
N PHE A 49 0.85 12.75 1.44
CA PHE A 49 1.75 13.90 1.31
C PHE A 49 1.11 15.20 1.80
N TRP A 50 -0.22 15.26 1.92
CA TRP A 50 -0.91 16.45 2.41
C TRP A 50 -0.91 16.47 3.94
N ARG A 51 -0.40 17.56 4.54
CA ARG A 51 -0.31 17.76 6.00
C ARG A 51 -1.55 17.38 6.83
N PRO A 52 -2.81 17.73 6.46
CA PRO A 52 -3.97 17.36 7.26
C PRO A 52 -4.28 15.85 7.23
N MET A 53 -3.83 15.13 6.20
CA MET A 53 -4.05 13.70 6.00
C MET A 53 -2.75 12.89 6.12
N GLU A 54 -1.80 13.34 6.93
CA GLU A 54 -0.53 12.62 7.12
C GLU A 54 -0.74 11.14 7.48
N ARG A 55 -1.83 10.82 8.22
CA ARG A 55 -2.19 9.48 8.67
C ARG A 55 -2.99 8.63 7.67
N ALA A 56 -3.34 9.15 6.49
CA ALA A 56 -4.06 8.39 5.45
C ALA A 56 -3.34 7.10 5.04
N HIS A 57 -2.02 7.14 5.19
CA HIS A 57 -1.05 6.07 5.05
C HIS A 57 -1.38 4.83 5.89
N LEU A 58 -2.07 4.99 7.04
CA LEU A 58 -2.52 3.88 7.86
C LEU A 58 -3.69 3.13 7.22
N ALA A 59 -4.51 3.77 6.39
CA ALA A 59 -5.58 3.08 5.68
C ALA A 59 -5.05 2.03 4.68
N LEU A 60 -3.78 2.16 4.26
CA LEU A 60 -3.09 1.15 3.44
C LEU A 60 -2.93 -0.19 4.18
N THR A 61 -2.93 -0.22 5.52
CA THR A 61 -2.94 -1.50 6.23
C THR A 61 -4.26 -2.25 5.98
N GLY A 62 -5.37 -1.53 5.87
CA GLY A 62 -6.66 -2.11 5.50
C GLY A 62 -6.62 -2.71 4.10
N VAL A 63 -6.01 -2.01 3.14
CA VAL A 63 -5.87 -2.49 1.75
C VAL A 63 -4.94 -3.70 1.68
N GLY A 64 -3.82 -3.69 2.40
CA GLY A 64 -2.91 -4.84 2.46
C GLY A 64 -3.56 -6.08 3.06
N LEU A 65 -4.31 -5.93 4.17
CA LEU A 65 -5.08 -7.02 4.77
C LEU A 65 -6.19 -7.52 3.83
N TRP A 66 -6.83 -6.61 3.10
CA TRP A 66 -7.84 -6.96 2.10
C TRP A 66 -7.25 -7.83 0.99
N LEU A 67 -6.12 -7.43 0.38
CA LEU A 67 -5.45 -8.21 -0.67
C LEU A 67 -5.08 -9.62 -0.19
N ILE A 68 -4.50 -9.73 1.01
CA ILE A 68 -4.14 -11.02 1.60
C ILE A 68 -5.39 -11.87 1.80
N SER A 69 -6.43 -11.32 2.41
CA SER A 69 -7.68 -12.03 2.68
C SER A 69 -8.36 -12.47 1.38
N PHE A 70 -8.40 -11.60 0.38
CA PHE A 70 -8.97 -11.90 -0.93
C PHE A 70 -8.23 -13.05 -1.61
N ALA A 71 -6.90 -13.03 -1.60
CA ALA A 71 -6.09 -14.10 -2.17
C ALA A 71 -6.30 -15.43 -1.46
N PHE A 72 -6.40 -15.46 -0.13
CA PHE A 72 -6.68 -16.69 0.62
C PHE A 72 -8.10 -17.24 0.36
N LEU A 73 -9.11 -16.37 0.34
CA LEU A 73 -10.50 -16.78 0.13
C LEU A 73 -10.79 -17.19 -1.32
N SER A 74 -10.07 -16.60 -2.27
CA SER A 74 -10.27 -16.81 -3.71
C SER A 74 -9.30 -17.81 -4.31
N ALA A 75 -8.44 -18.49 -3.54
CA ALA A 75 -7.41 -19.39 -4.05
C ALA A 75 -7.96 -20.78 -4.45
N PRO A 76 -8.18 -21.06 -5.75
CA PRO A 76 -8.35 -22.45 -6.20
C PRO A 76 -7.03 -23.21 -6.01
N HIS A 77 -7.12 -24.54 -5.90
CA HIS A 77 -5.95 -25.43 -5.91
C HIS A 77 -5.70 -25.98 -7.32
N PRO A 78 -4.48 -25.83 -7.89
CA PRO A 78 -3.31 -25.13 -7.35
C PRO A 78 -3.41 -23.60 -7.45
N THR A 79 -2.81 -22.88 -6.49
CA THR A 79 -2.92 -21.41 -6.39
C THR A 79 -2.28 -20.71 -7.59
N PRO A 80 -3.05 -19.92 -8.37
CA PRO A 80 -2.52 -19.17 -9.51
C PRO A 80 -1.43 -18.17 -9.11
N PRO A 81 -0.45 -17.88 -9.99
CA PRO A 81 0.60 -16.89 -9.74
C PRO A 81 0.08 -15.48 -9.41
N ALA A 82 -1.07 -15.11 -9.98
CA ALA A 82 -1.73 -13.83 -9.71
C ALA A 82 -2.07 -13.65 -8.22
N LEU A 83 -2.70 -14.63 -7.59
CA LEU A 83 -3.08 -14.54 -6.18
C LEU A 83 -1.85 -14.58 -5.25
N GLN A 84 -0.77 -15.26 -5.68
CA GLN A 84 0.51 -15.21 -4.97
C GLN A 84 1.14 -13.81 -5.05
N ASN A 85 1.02 -13.13 -6.19
CA ASN A 85 1.43 -11.73 -6.34
C ASN A 85 0.65 -10.82 -5.38
N ASP A 86 -0.66 -10.99 -5.26
CA ASP A 86 -1.47 -10.15 -4.38
C ASP A 86 -1.14 -10.36 -2.89
N LEU A 87 -0.81 -11.60 -2.50
CA LEU A 87 -0.29 -11.89 -1.16
C LEU A 87 1.00 -11.14 -0.87
N VAL A 88 1.96 -11.18 -1.80
CA VAL A 88 3.26 -10.51 -1.64
C VAL A 88 3.09 -8.99 -1.64
N ALA A 89 2.29 -8.44 -2.56
CA ALA A 89 2.01 -7.01 -2.63
C ALA A 89 1.28 -6.52 -1.37
N GLY A 90 0.30 -7.27 -0.88
CA GLY A 90 -0.42 -6.97 0.37
C GLY A 90 0.49 -6.98 1.58
N LEU A 91 1.41 -7.95 1.68
CA LEU A 91 2.41 -8.01 2.76
C LEU A 91 3.36 -6.81 2.71
N LEU A 92 3.89 -6.47 1.53
CA LEU A 92 4.76 -5.31 1.36
C LEU A 92 4.04 -4.02 1.75
N LEU A 93 2.77 -3.86 1.34
CA LEU A 93 1.95 -2.71 1.75
C LEU A 93 1.80 -2.63 3.27
N LEU A 94 1.57 -3.75 3.96
CA LEU A 94 1.50 -3.75 5.43
C LEU A 94 2.81 -3.29 6.08
N MET A 95 3.94 -3.78 5.57
CA MET A 95 5.25 -3.42 6.09
C MET A 95 5.53 -1.91 5.94
N PHE A 96 5.24 -1.34 4.76
CA PHE A 96 5.48 0.09 4.51
C PHE A 96 4.43 1.01 5.14
N ALA A 97 3.19 0.55 5.27
CA ALA A 97 2.11 1.33 5.88
C ALA A 97 2.38 1.65 7.36
N ILE A 98 3.17 0.85 8.07
CA ILE A 98 3.56 1.12 9.46
C ILE A 98 4.62 2.23 9.57
N VAL A 99 5.41 2.47 8.50
CA VAL A 99 6.51 3.43 8.53
C VAL A 99 5.98 4.87 8.54
N PRO A 100 6.23 5.67 9.60
CA PRO A 100 5.69 7.02 9.69
C PRO A 100 6.32 7.96 8.65
N ASN A 101 5.55 8.95 8.21
CA ASN A 101 6.00 9.93 7.20
C ASN A 101 7.26 10.71 7.62
N GLU A 102 7.39 10.99 8.91
CA GLU A 102 8.50 11.73 9.50
C GLU A 102 9.72 10.85 9.82
N ALA A 103 9.80 9.60 9.33
CA ALA A 103 10.93 8.70 9.64
C ALA A 103 12.32 9.24 9.24
N THR A 104 12.37 10.27 8.38
CA THR A 104 13.61 10.95 7.99
C THR A 104 13.98 12.09 8.95
N LEU A 105 13.06 12.55 9.79
CA LEU A 105 13.26 13.63 10.75
C LEU A 105 13.63 13.06 12.13
N PRO A 106 14.39 13.82 12.93
CA PRO A 106 14.63 13.45 14.33
C PRO A 106 13.31 13.39 15.12
N PRO A 107 13.29 12.62 16.23
CA PRO A 107 12.11 12.48 17.08
C PRO A 107 11.50 13.83 17.46
N LYS A 108 10.16 13.89 17.54
CA LYS A 108 9.43 15.14 17.85
C LYS A 108 9.94 15.82 19.13
N LEU A 109 10.19 15.02 20.18
CA LEU A 109 10.71 15.50 21.46
C LEU A 109 12.04 16.26 21.34
N TRP A 110 12.95 15.80 20.47
CA TRP A 110 14.24 16.48 20.27
C TRP A 110 14.05 17.80 19.52
N ARG A 111 13.15 17.83 18.53
CA ARG A 111 12.82 19.06 17.78
C ARG A 111 12.18 20.12 18.67
N GLU A 112 11.39 19.72 19.66
CA GLU A 112 10.78 20.64 20.62
C GLU A 112 11.80 21.17 21.63
N PHE A 113 12.71 20.32 22.13
CA PHE A 113 13.80 20.73 23.03
C PHE A 113 14.69 21.82 22.43
N TYR A 114 15.23 21.61 21.22
CA TYR A 114 16.10 22.60 20.58
C TYR A 114 15.38 23.89 20.20
N LYS A 115 14.05 23.89 20.05
CA LYS A 115 13.29 25.13 19.81
C LYS A 115 13.18 26.00 21.06
N LEU A 116 13.16 25.40 22.25
CA LEU A 116 13.05 26.11 23.52
C LEU A 116 14.38 26.74 23.96
N GLU A 117 15.54 26.19 23.54
CA GLU A 117 16.85 26.77 23.83
C GLU A 117 17.19 28.02 23.01
N ILE A 118 16.48 28.28 21.91
CA ILE A 118 16.77 29.38 20.97
C ILE A 118 15.84 30.60 21.20
N THR A 119 14.81 30.47 22.05
CA THR A 119 13.88 31.55 22.43
C THR A 119 14.11 32.03 23.84
#